data_AF-A0A9W6QL53-F1
#
_entry.id   AF-A0A9W6QL53-F1
#
_cell.length_a   1.000
_cell.length_b   1.000
_cell.length_c   1.000
_cell.angle_alpha   90.00
_cell.angle_beta   90.00
_cell.angle_gamma   90.00
#
_symmetry.space_group_name_H-M   'P 1'
#
loop_
_entity.id
_entity.type
_entity.pdbx_description
1 polymer ?
#
loop_
_entity_poly.entity_id
_entity_poly.type
_entity_poly.pdbx_seq_one_letter_code
_entity_poly.pdbx_strand_id
1 'polypeptide(L)' 'MDTEPESPPHRPGNQLPETLDELIADCAGIPPELTHHRPVLPTPRGHAPWRVDEACHAQVADLDEYV' A
#
# COMPACT_ATOMS: atom_id res chain seq x y z
N MET A 1 9.62 -23.76 -39.27
CA MET A 1 10.23 -22.62 -38.55
C MET A 1 9.10 -21.63 -38.37
N ASP A 2 8.20 -22.01 -37.47
CA ASP A 2 6.96 -21.32 -37.21
C ASP A 2 7.30 -20.14 -36.31
N THR A 3 7.29 -18.94 -36.89
CA THR A 3 7.38 -17.70 -36.12
C THR A 3 6.06 -17.56 -35.37
N GLU A 4 6.06 -17.97 -34.11
CA GLU A 4 5.02 -17.60 -33.16
C GLU A 4 4.92 -16.07 -33.14
N PRO A 5 3.74 -15.48 -33.38
CA PRO A 5 3.59 -14.04 -33.29
C PRO A 5 3.73 -13.65 -31.82
N GLU A 6 4.78 -12.88 -31.52
CA GLU A 6 5.00 -12.23 -30.23
C GLU A 6 3.69 -11.61 -29.73
N SER A 7 3.11 -12.22 -28.68
CA SER A 7 1.88 -11.76 -28.07
C SER A 7 2.04 -10.29 -27.66
N PRO A 8 1.10 -9.39 -28.01
CA PRO A 8 1.12 -8.02 -27.53
C PRO A 8 1.10 -8.01 -25.98
N PRO A 9 1.74 -7.03 -25.31
CA PRO A 9 1.82 -7.04 -23.85
C PRO A 9 0.40 -7.07 -23.28
N HIS A 10 0.10 -8.20 -22.63
CA HIS A 10 -1.12 -8.45 -21.90
C HIS A 10 -1.37 -7.29 -20.94
N ARG A 11 -2.39 -6.46 -21.21
CA ARG A 11 -3.07 -5.69 -20.17
C ARG A 11 -4.49 -6.19 -20.00
N PRO A 12 -4.71 -7.23 -19.19
CA PRO A 12 -5.98 -7.42 -18.53
C PRO A 12 -5.90 -6.75 -17.16
N GLY A 13 -6.81 -5.81 -16.90
CA GLY A 13 -7.00 -5.30 -15.54
C GLY A 13 -7.23 -6.46 -14.58
N ASN A 14 -6.50 -6.44 -13.45
CA ASN A 14 -6.64 -7.32 -12.28
C ASN A 14 -5.74 -8.58 -12.19
N GLN A 15 -4.59 -8.66 -12.88
CA GLN A 15 -3.51 -9.57 -12.43
C GLN A 15 -2.71 -8.90 -11.31
N LEU A 16 -2.66 -9.55 -10.15
CA LEU A 16 -1.77 -9.14 -9.07
C LEU A 16 -0.32 -9.48 -9.49
N PRO A 17 0.66 -8.62 -9.20
CA PRO A 17 2.05 -8.88 -9.52
C PRO A 17 2.53 -10.15 -8.82
N GLU A 18 3.26 -10.99 -9.55
CA GLU A 18 3.77 -12.27 -9.02
C GLU A 18 5.11 -12.09 -8.31
N THR A 19 5.77 -10.95 -8.55
CA THR A 19 7.05 -10.58 -7.94
C THR A 19 7.05 -9.14 -7.41
N LEU A 20 7.93 -8.86 -6.45
CA LEU A 20 8.14 -7.49 -5.95
C LEU A 20 8.64 -6.54 -7.05
N ASP A 21 9.46 -7.03 -7.97
CA ASP A 21 10.01 -6.23 -9.06
C ASP A 21 8.92 -5.79 -10.05
N GLU A 22 7.96 -6.65 -10.37
CA GLU A 22 6.78 -6.31 -11.17
C GLU A 22 5.90 -5.26 -10.48
N LEU A 23 5.66 -5.42 -9.18
CA LEU A 23 4.90 -4.44 -8.39
C LEU A 23 5.60 -3.07 -8.40
N ILE A 24 6.92 -3.05 -8.23
CA ILE A 24 7.72 -1.83 -8.27
C ILE A 24 7.65 -1.20 -9.66
N ALA A 25 7.76 -1.97 -10.74
CA ALA A 25 7.70 -1.45 -12.11
C ALA A 25 6.35 -0.80 -12.44
N ASP A 26 5.24 -1.40 -12.00
CA ASP A 26 3.90 -0.83 -12.18
C ASP A 26 3.72 0.47 -11.37
N CYS A 27 4.29 0.53 -10.16
CA CYS A 27 4.25 1.72 -9.29
C CYS A 27 5.26 2.81 -9.68
N ALA A 28 6.33 2.48 -10.41
CA ALA A 28 7.41 3.43 -10.76
C ALA A 28 7.00 4.41 -11.86
N GLY A 29 5.98 4.08 -12.65
CA GLY A 29 5.50 4.87 -13.78
C GLY A 29 4.54 6.00 -13.42
N ILE A 30 4.68 6.66 -12.25
CA ILE A 30 3.82 7.79 -11.89
C ILE A 30 4.21 9.00 -12.76
N PRO A 31 3.29 9.56 -13.57
CA PRO A 31 3.58 10.71 -14.41
C PRO A 31 4.16 11.89 -13.61
N PRO A 32 5.18 12.60 -14.15
CA PRO A 32 5.78 13.74 -13.47
C PRO A 32 4.75 14.80 -13.09
N GLU A 33 3.74 15.02 -13.92
CA GLU A 33 2.67 15.98 -13.68
C GLU A 33 1.90 15.72 -12.36
N LEU A 34 1.89 14.46 -11.89
CA LEU A 34 1.27 14.04 -10.63
C LEU A 34 2.24 14.06 -9.43
N THR A 35 3.56 14.11 -9.67
CA THR A 35 4.59 14.10 -8.62
C THR A 35 5.12 15.49 -8.27
N HIS A 36 4.99 16.47 -9.18
CA HIS A 36 5.62 17.78 -9.04
C HIS A 36 4.79 18.77 -8.20
N HIS A 37 3.48 18.56 -8.08
CA HIS A 37 2.62 19.42 -7.26
C HIS A 37 2.51 18.88 -5.83
N ARG A 38 3.60 18.95 -5.06
CA ARG A 38 3.51 18.77 -3.60
C ARG A 38 3.22 20.14 -2.97
N PRO A 39 1.96 20.45 -2.58
CA PRO A 39 1.72 21.63 -1.77
C PRO A 39 2.58 21.54 -0.51
N VAL A 40 3.07 22.67 -0.02
CA VAL A 40 3.76 22.72 1.28
C VAL A 40 2.76 22.29 2.35
N LEU A 41 2.85 21.02 2.74
CA LEU A 41 2.04 20.48 3.82
C LEU A 41 2.62 20.98 5.16
N PRO A 42 1.77 21.29 6.14
CA PRO A 42 2.25 21.55 7.50
C PRO A 42 3.16 20.41 7.99
N THR A 43 4.18 20.75 8.77
CA THR A 43 5.03 19.75 9.40
C THR A 43 4.17 18.78 10.23
N PRO A 44 4.35 17.46 10.09
CA PRO A 44 3.67 16.48 10.93
C PRO A 44 3.90 16.79 12.41
N ARG A 45 2.83 16.78 13.20
CA ARG A 45 2.98 16.88 14.66
C ARG A 45 3.70 15.62 15.14
N GLY A 46 4.61 15.78 16.10
CA GLY A 46 5.18 14.63 16.78
C GLY A 46 4.06 13.75 17.35
N HIS A 47 4.17 12.44 17.17
CA HIS A 47 3.21 11.52 17.78
C HIS A 47 3.46 11.47 19.29
N ALA A 48 2.38 11.41 20.07
CA ALA A 48 2.50 10.98 21.45
C ALA A 48 2.85 9.48 21.47
N PRO A 49 3.64 9.01 22.43
CA PRO A 49 3.85 7.58 22.63
C PRO A 49 2.49 6.91 22.87
N TRP A 50 2.23 5.82 22.16
CA TRP A 50 0.99 5.06 22.34
C TRP A 50 0.95 4.47 23.74
N ARG A 51 -0.15 4.70 24.46
CA ARG A 51 -0.42 4.12 25.77
C ARG A 51 -1.78 3.45 25.71
N VAL A 52 -1.78 2.16 26.04
CA VAL A 52 -3.01 1.42 26.35
C VAL A 52 -3.25 1.63 27.83
N ASP A 53 -4.41 2.18 28.16
CA ASP A 53 -4.88 2.31 29.53
C ASP A 53 -6.06 1.37 29.79
N GLU A 54 -6.50 1.30 31.04
CA GLU A 54 -7.63 0.48 31.45
C GLU A 54 -8.92 0.83 30.70
N ALA A 55 -9.08 2.10 30.28
CA ALA A 55 -10.22 2.52 29.49
C ALA A 55 -10.20 1.91 28.07
N CYS A 56 -9.02 1.69 27.50
CA CYS A 56 -8.85 0.93 26.26
C CYS A 56 -9.13 -0.57 26.48
N HIS A 57 -8.65 -1.14 27.58
CA HIS A 57 -8.86 -2.56 27.90
C HIS A 57 -10.35 -2.89 28.08
N ALA A 58 -11.09 -2.01 28.77
CA ALA A 58 -12.52 -2.15 29.03
C ALA A 58 -13.43 -2.06 27.79
N GLN A 59 -12.89 -1.64 26.63
CA GLN A 59 -13.66 -1.59 25.37
C GLN A 59 -13.79 -2.95 24.68
N VAL A 60 -12.99 -3.93 25.10
CA VAL A 60 -13.00 -5.28 24.51
C VAL A 60 -13.92 -6.16 25.35
N ALA A 61 -15.04 -6.56 24.77
CA ALA A 61 -15.96 -7.51 25.41
C ALA A 61 -15.27 -8.87 25.60
N ASP A 62 -15.53 -9.49 26.75
CA ASP A 62 -15.08 -10.84 27.10
C ASP A 62 -13.55 -11.05 26.99
N LEU A 63 -12.74 -9.98 27.13
CA LEU A 63 -11.28 -10.08 27.09
C LEU A 63 -10.74 -10.97 28.23
N ASP A 64 -11.39 -10.94 29.38
CA ASP A 64 -11.05 -11.77 30.54
C ASP A 64 -11.31 -13.28 30.31
N GLU A 65 -12.02 -13.66 29.24
CA GLU A 65 -12.23 -15.05 28.84
C GLU A 65 -11.00 -15.65 28.15
N TYR A 66 -10.09 -14.81 27.65
CA TYR A 66 -8.88 -15.19 26.92
C TYR A 66 -7.61 -14.96 27.76
N VAL A 67 -7.44 -15.79 28.81
CA VAL A 67 -6.22 -15.86 29.65
C VAL A 67 -5.49 -17.19 29.51
#